data_AF-A0AAE2RKR0-F1
#
_entry.id   AF-A0AAE2RKR0-F1
#
_cell.length_a   1.000
_cell.length_b   1.000
_cell.length_c   1.000
_cell.angle_alpha   90.00
_cell.angle_beta   90.00
_cell.angle_gamma   90.00
#
_symmetry.space_group_name_H-M   'P 1'
#
loop_
_entity.id
_entity.type
_entity.pdbx_description
1 polymer ?
#
loop_
_entity_poly.entity_id
_entity_poly.type
_entity_poly.pdbx_seq_one_letter_code
_entity_poly.pdbx_strand_id
1 'polypeptide(L)'
;MNVTQFHEKLNKLENNIYVIEEVVKVLNGVYESELQHDNVNLKTLNVYTGSKLTGNKIEAYFTSTPSLTPWKTIIKIYSNVSPIYISYETLGDQVEAEDVNKLQDAVVETQENLNSEINRATGAEKVLTDNLNTEISRAKSSENTLTINLNSEITRAKSAESILTTNLDFEINRAKTKESSIDAELSNRYTKDKVYTKDEVLQKISELINNAPNVLDTFKEIADALGNDPNFATTMTTMLAGKVDKVSGKGLSTNDYTDTEKANLADTNNKKHEHGNKSVIDGITATLIGYWNAAYTHISDSVKHITSDERSLWNTVSNKVDKITGKSLSTNDFDNNYKGKIDGISSNANKVEVSTTNGNIKIDGAEKTVYTHPSGTNPHGTTKTDVGLGNVTNDPQVKRSEMGAASGVATLDSSGVNSQAPKPHTHDDRYYTESEANSKFATKDEISNAGYGDMLKSIYDTNSDGIIDNADKLDGKHASDFAPSGYGLGGKGQRLNTSTDLNNIVANGWYDVQNPVNGPYSSGWFNFMVICSGDQSYLTQLGFGMTVNVGHVYIRTKSGSSWSTWIELYSNSVKPTPFDIGASPSTHNHDSVYLKKGLSWNDLEGV
;
A
#
# COMPACT_ATOMS: atom_id res chain seq x y z
N MET A 1 -36.07 13.73 -51.99
CA MET A 1 -37.39 14.34 -52.24
C MET A 1 -37.57 14.40 -53.74
N ASN A 2 -38.51 13.65 -54.31
CA ASN A 2 -38.86 13.82 -55.71
C ASN A 2 -39.72 15.07 -55.81
N VAL A 3 -39.32 16.03 -56.63
CA VAL A 3 -40.07 17.28 -56.82
C VAL A 3 -40.86 17.12 -58.11
N THR A 4 -42.18 17.29 -58.02
CA THR A 4 -43.05 17.30 -59.19
C THR A 4 -42.63 18.43 -60.13
N GLN A 5 -42.36 18.09 -61.38
CA GLN A 5 -41.97 19.05 -62.41
C GLN A 5 -43.16 19.32 -63.32
N PHE A 6 -43.46 20.60 -63.52
CA PHE A 6 -44.48 21.06 -64.46
C PHE A 6 -43.81 21.65 -65.70
N HIS A 7 -44.43 21.48 -66.86
CA HIS A 7 -44.03 22.22 -68.05
C HIS A 7 -44.38 23.70 -67.86
N GLU A 8 -43.52 24.59 -68.36
CA GLU A 8 -43.75 26.03 -68.29
C GLU A 8 -45.01 26.38 -69.08
N LYS A 9 -45.92 27.19 -68.50
CA LYS A 9 -47.10 27.68 -69.20
C LYS A 9 -46.78 29.00 -69.88
N LEU A 10 -47.18 29.15 -71.14
CA LEU A 10 -46.99 30.36 -71.93
C LEU A 10 -48.16 31.32 -71.72
N ASN A 11 -47.87 32.60 -71.50
CA ASN A 11 -48.94 33.60 -71.33
C ASN A 11 -49.68 33.81 -72.65
N LYS A 12 -51.01 33.64 -72.63
CA LYS A 12 -51.88 34.01 -73.74
C LYS A 12 -52.01 35.53 -73.83
N LEU A 13 -51.32 36.14 -74.79
CA LEU A 13 -51.29 37.58 -74.99
C LEU A 13 -51.85 37.93 -76.38
N GLU A 14 -52.63 39.01 -76.44
CA GLU A 14 -53.16 39.50 -77.70
C GLU A 14 -52.00 40.00 -78.59
N ASN A 15 -51.90 39.44 -79.81
CA ASN A 15 -50.83 39.69 -80.80
C ASN A 15 -49.43 39.13 -80.47
N ASN A 16 -49.31 38.17 -79.54
CA ASN A 16 -48.06 37.42 -79.35
C ASN A 16 -48.18 36.00 -79.90
N ILE A 17 -47.14 35.52 -80.59
CA ILE A 17 -47.04 34.16 -81.11
C ILE A 17 -45.73 33.55 -80.61
N TYR A 18 -45.82 32.38 -79.98
CA TYR A 18 -44.67 31.58 -79.59
C TYR A 18 -44.42 30.49 -80.63
N VAL A 19 -43.15 30.23 -80.93
CA VAL A 19 -42.72 29.11 -81.77
C VAL A 19 -42.13 28.06 -80.85
N ILE A 20 -42.74 26.88 -80.85
CA ILE A 20 -42.37 25.77 -79.97
C ILE A 20 -41.72 24.66 -80.77
N GLU A 21 -40.77 23.99 -80.15
CA GLU A 21 -40.27 22.69 -80.59
C GLU A 21 -40.34 21.71 -79.41
N GLU A 22 -41.19 20.70 -79.52
CA GLU A 22 -41.26 19.59 -78.58
C GLU A 22 -40.38 18.45 -79.04
N VAL A 23 -39.62 17.85 -78.12
CA VAL A 23 -38.86 16.62 -78.37
C VAL A 23 -39.58 15.46 -77.71
N VAL A 24 -40.10 14.54 -78.51
CA VAL A 24 -40.88 13.41 -77.99
C VAL A 24 -40.24 12.08 -78.35
N LYS A 25 -40.32 11.13 -77.42
CA LYS A 25 -39.82 9.77 -77.60
C LYS A 25 -40.97 8.89 -78.08
N VAL A 26 -40.79 8.28 -79.24
CA VAL A 26 -41.76 7.32 -79.79
C VAL A 26 -41.51 5.95 -79.16
N LEU A 27 -42.57 5.32 -78.65
CA LEU A 27 -42.54 3.97 -78.08
C LEU A 27 -43.37 3.04 -78.95
N ASN A 28 -42.82 1.89 -79.35
CA ASN A 28 -43.50 0.90 -80.19
C ASN A 28 -44.06 1.45 -81.51
N GLY A 29 -43.34 2.39 -82.13
CA GLY A 29 -43.68 2.92 -83.45
C GLY A 29 -44.80 3.97 -83.47
N VAL A 30 -45.38 4.31 -82.32
CA VAL A 30 -46.49 5.27 -82.19
C VAL A 30 -46.22 6.22 -81.03
N TYR A 31 -46.50 7.51 -81.23
CA TYR A 31 -46.59 8.50 -80.17
C TYR A 31 -48.00 9.08 -80.20
N GLU A 32 -48.68 9.12 -79.07
CA GLU A 32 -50.01 9.72 -78.93
C GLU A 32 -50.09 10.44 -77.59
N SER A 33 -50.20 11.77 -77.65
CA SER A 33 -50.33 12.62 -76.46
C SER A 33 -50.93 13.97 -76.85
N GLU A 34 -51.42 14.70 -75.86
CA GLU A 34 -51.62 16.14 -75.95
C GLU A 34 -50.27 16.83 -76.20
N LEU A 35 -50.28 17.86 -77.05
CA LEU A 35 -49.16 18.79 -77.19
C LEU A 35 -48.97 19.56 -75.86
N GLN A 36 -47.75 19.96 -75.57
CA GLN A 36 -47.37 20.60 -74.30
C GLN A 36 -48.05 21.96 -74.08
N HIS A 37 -48.46 22.63 -75.17
CA HIS A 37 -49.10 23.94 -75.11
C HIS A 37 -50.45 23.96 -75.84
N ASP A 38 -51.34 24.84 -75.38
CA ASP A 38 -52.68 25.04 -75.93
C ASP A 38 -52.66 25.98 -77.14
N ASN A 39 -53.84 26.24 -77.72
CA ASN A 39 -54.10 27.21 -78.79
C ASN A 39 -53.15 27.06 -80.00
N VAL A 40 -52.78 25.81 -80.34
CA VAL A 40 -51.85 25.48 -81.41
C VAL A 40 -52.42 25.86 -82.77
N ASN A 41 -51.63 26.60 -83.57
CA ASN A 41 -51.95 26.88 -84.95
C ASN A 41 -51.60 25.68 -85.84
N LEU A 42 -52.59 24.83 -86.09
CA LEU A 42 -52.42 23.59 -86.86
C LEU A 42 -51.84 23.78 -88.27
N LYS A 43 -51.94 24.98 -88.87
CA LYS A 43 -51.34 25.27 -90.19
C LYS A 43 -49.81 25.33 -90.16
N THR A 44 -49.23 25.51 -88.98
CA THR A 44 -47.79 25.68 -88.74
C THR A 44 -47.16 24.44 -88.12
N LEU A 45 -47.98 23.44 -87.79
CA LEU A 45 -47.54 22.19 -87.18
C LEU A 45 -46.71 21.38 -88.17
N ASN A 46 -45.51 21.00 -87.74
CA ASN A 46 -44.54 20.26 -88.52
C ASN A 46 -43.88 19.19 -87.65
N VAL A 47 -43.67 17.99 -88.20
CA VAL A 47 -43.01 16.89 -87.49
C VAL A 47 -41.79 16.45 -88.26
N TYR A 48 -40.63 16.41 -87.60
CA TYR A 48 -39.34 16.08 -88.21
C TYR A 48 -38.55 15.07 -87.38
N THR A 49 -37.67 14.31 -88.03
CA THR A 49 -36.74 13.40 -87.34
C THR A 49 -35.51 14.12 -86.74
N GLY A 50 -35.38 15.43 -86.95
CA GLY A 50 -34.30 16.27 -86.41
C GLY A 50 -34.80 17.63 -85.94
N SER A 51 -34.08 18.22 -84.99
CA SER A 51 -34.36 19.54 -84.42
C SER A 51 -34.30 20.66 -85.46
N LYS A 52 -35.00 21.77 -85.24
CA LYS A 52 -35.06 22.97 -86.07
C LYS A 52 -35.46 22.68 -87.52
N LEU A 53 -36.48 21.83 -87.68
CA LEU A 53 -37.00 21.42 -88.98
C LEU A 53 -35.95 20.73 -89.87
N THR A 54 -35.02 19.98 -89.27
CA THR A 54 -33.99 19.21 -90.00
C THR A 54 -34.34 17.72 -90.08
N GLY A 55 -33.68 16.99 -90.99
CA GLY A 55 -33.98 15.57 -91.22
C GLY A 55 -35.21 15.35 -92.10
N ASN A 56 -35.84 14.18 -91.96
CA ASN A 56 -37.01 13.81 -92.77
C ASN A 56 -38.29 14.34 -92.13
N LYS A 57 -39.13 14.97 -92.95
CA LYS A 57 -40.48 15.37 -92.55
C LYS A 57 -41.38 14.14 -92.43
N ILE A 58 -42.12 14.04 -91.35
CA ILE A 58 -43.09 12.97 -91.09
C ILE A 58 -44.48 13.52 -91.41
N GLU A 59 -45.09 13.04 -92.48
CA GLU A 59 -46.47 13.41 -92.88
C GLU A 59 -47.53 12.46 -92.29
N ALA A 60 -47.09 11.33 -91.72
CA ALA A 60 -47.96 10.30 -91.14
C ALA A 60 -48.34 10.63 -89.69
N TYR A 61 -49.08 11.73 -89.50
CA TYR A 61 -49.66 12.11 -88.21
C TYR A 61 -51.11 12.55 -88.35
N PHE A 62 -51.86 12.44 -87.26
CA PHE A 62 -53.22 12.94 -87.14
C PHE A 62 -53.30 13.85 -85.93
N THR A 63 -54.12 14.90 -86.03
CA THR A 63 -54.46 15.74 -84.90
C THR A 63 -55.95 15.63 -84.59
N SER A 64 -56.29 15.80 -83.31
CA SER A 64 -57.67 15.89 -82.85
C SER A 64 -57.79 16.95 -81.77
N THR A 65 -58.91 17.66 -81.77
CA THR A 65 -59.24 18.69 -80.79
C THR A 65 -60.45 18.21 -79.97
N PRO A 66 -60.32 18.03 -78.66
CA PRO A 66 -61.44 17.62 -77.82
C PRO A 66 -62.55 18.69 -77.82
N SER A 67 -63.82 18.25 -77.83
CA SER A 67 -64.97 19.18 -77.93
C SER A 67 -65.18 20.05 -76.69
N LEU A 68 -64.77 19.57 -75.51
CA LEU A 68 -64.93 20.28 -74.23
C LEU A 68 -63.73 21.18 -73.89
N THR A 69 -62.58 20.95 -74.52
CA THR A 69 -61.34 21.73 -74.34
C THR A 69 -60.77 22.10 -75.72
N PRO A 70 -61.45 22.98 -76.48
CA PRO A 70 -61.12 23.24 -77.88
C PRO A 70 -59.77 23.93 -78.11
N TRP A 71 -59.13 24.42 -77.06
CA TRP A 71 -57.78 24.96 -77.10
C TRP A 71 -56.70 23.87 -77.05
N LYS A 72 -57.03 22.62 -76.69
CA LYS A 72 -56.06 21.50 -76.63
C LYS A 72 -55.92 20.80 -77.98
N THR A 73 -54.73 20.30 -78.26
CA THR A 73 -54.45 19.50 -79.47
C THR A 73 -53.79 18.19 -79.10
N ILE A 74 -54.44 17.08 -79.44
CA ILE A 74 -53.86 15.73 -79.33
C ILE A 74 -53.24 15.39 -80.69
N ILE A 75 -51.99 14.94 -80.68
CA ILE A 75 -51.28 14.49 -81.87
C ILE A 75 -50.97 13.01 -81.77
N LYS A 76 -51.22 12.28 -82.86
CA LYS A 76 -50.85 10.88 -83.02
C LYS A 76 -49.91 10.72 -84.20
N ILE A 77 -48.70 10.24 -83.96
CA ILE A 77 -47.61 10.17 -84.93
C ILE A 77 -47.18 8.72 -85.09
N TYR A 78 -47.03 8.27 -86.33
CA TYR A 78 -46.50 6.95 -86.65
C TYR A 78 -45.06 7.10 -87.17
N SER A 79 -44.09 6.57 -86.43
CA SER A 79 -42.66 6.70 -86.76
C SER A 79 -41.85 5.57 -86.15
N ASN A 80 -40.94 4.97 -86.93
CA ASN A 80 -39.93 4.04 -86.43
C ASN A 80 -38.65 4.75 -85.96
N VAL A 81 -38.62 6.08 -86.01
CA VAL A 81 -37.51 6.93 -85.58
C VAL A 81 -37.90 7.64 -84.28
N SER A 82 -36.97 7.67 -83.33
CA SER A 82 -37.11 8.30 -82.01
C SER A 82 -35.74 8.88 -81.59
N PRO A 83 -35.66 10.12 -81.08
CA PRO A 83 -36.76 11.06 -80.86
C PRO A 83 -37.27 11.69 -82.15
N ILE A 84 -38.45 12.32 -82.08
CA ILE A 84 -38.99 13.18 -83.13
C ILE A 84 -39.22 14.58 -82.56
N TYR A 85 -39.23 15.56 -83.44
CA TYR A 85 -39.31 16.98 -83.13
C TYR A 85 -40.60 17.54 -83.73
N ILE A 86 -41.48 18.05 -82.88
CA ILE A 86 -42.76 18.63 -83.27
C ILE A 86 -42.62 20.14 -83.14
N SER A 87 -42.73 20.87 -84.24
CA SER A 87 -42.65 22.33 -84.24
C SER A 87 -44.00 22.95 -84.60
N TYR A 88 -44.42 23.99 -83.88
CA TYR A 88 -45.67 24.69 -84.14
C TYR A 88 -45.67 26.11 -83.56
N GLU A 89 -46.60 26.94 -84.05
CA GLU A 89 -46.92 28.23 -83.45
C GLU A 89 -48.10 28.11 -82.47
N THR A 90 -48.06 28.83 -81.36
CA THR A 90 -49.16 28.94 -80.38
C THR A 90 -49.34 30.39 -79.92
N LEU A 91 -50.58 30.76 -79.57
CA LEU A 91 -50.89 32.03 -78.92
C LEU A 91 -50.63 32.03 -77.41
N GLY A 92 -50.25 30.88 -76.83
CA GLY A 92 -50.06 30.67 -75.40
C GLY A 92 -51.13 29.77 -74.78
N ASP A 93 -50.96 29.46 -73.49
CA ASP A 93 -51.74 28.47 -72.76
C ASP A 93 -52.99 29.05 -72.09
N GLN A 94 -54.00 28.20 -71.90
CA GLN A 94 -55.18 28.53 -71.11
C GLN A 94 -55.05 27.86 -69.74
N VAL A 95 -55.18 28.64 -68.66
CA VAL A 95 -55.15 28.08 -67.30
C VAL A 95 -56.52 27.49 -66.97
N GLU A 96 -56.55 26.20 -66.67
CA GLU A 96 -57.76 25.46 -66.31
C GLU A 96 -57.81 25.15 -64.81
N ALA A 97 -59.00 24.83 -64.30
CA ALA A 97 -59.15 24.32 -62.93
C ALA A 97 -58.34 23.04 -62.70
N GLU A 98 -58.14 22.22 -63.74
CA GLU A 98 -57.29 21.02 -63.67
C GLU A 98 -55.81 21.38 -63.42
N ASP A 99 -55.27 22.42 -64.06
CA ASP A 99 -53.89 22.86 -63.84
C ASP A 99 -53.69 23.32 -62.39
N VAL A 100 -54.65 24.08 -61.86
CA VAL A 100 -54.63 24.56 -60.46
C VAL A 100 -54.71 23.40 -59.48
N ASN A 101 -55.56 22.41 -59.75
CA ASN A 101 -55.68 21.22 -58.91
C ASN A 101 -54.39 20.39 -58.93
N LYS A 102 -53.74 20.20 -60.09
CA LYS A 102 -52.45 19.51 -60.19
C LYS A 102 -51.35 20.22 -59.39
N LEU A 103 -51.32 21.55 -59.44
CA LEU A 103 -50.40 22.35 -58.62
C LEU A 103 -50.71 22.18 -57.13
N GLN A 104 -51.98 22.23 -56.74
CA GLN A 104 -52.42 22.05 -55.36
C GLN A 104 -52.01 20.67 -54.83
N ASP A 105 -52.21 19.60 -55.61
CA ASP A 105 -51.83 18.24 -55.25
C ASP A 105 -50.32 18.12 -55.04
N ALA A 106 -49.51 18.68 -55.94
CA ALA A 106 -48.05 18.67 -55.81
C ALA A 106 -47.54 19.48 -54.60
N VAL A 107 -48.20 20.61 -54.28
CA VAL A 107 -47.88 21.41 -53.09
C VAL A 107 -48.20 20.61 -51.82
N VAL A 108 -49.36 19.94 -51.79
CA VAL A 108 -49.76 19.08 -50.66
C VAL A 108 -48.77 17.92 -50.50
N GLU A 109 -48.42 17.21 -51.57
CA GLU A 109 -47.43 16.13 -51.54
C GLU A 109 -46.07 16.62 -51.02
N THR A 110 -45.60 17.79 -51.48
CA THR A 110 -44.35 18.38 -51.02
C THR A 110 -44.43 18.73 -49.52
N GLN A 111 -45.56 19.24 -49.06
CA GLN A 111 -45.78 19.56 -47.65
C GLN A 111 -45.80 18.31 -46.76
N GLU A 112 -46.44 17.23 -47.20
CA GLU A 112 -46.46 15.95 -46.49
C GLU A 112 -45.06 15.33 -46.41
N ASN A 113 -44.31 15.36 -47.50
CA ASN A 113 -42.92 14.92 -47.54
C ASN A 113 -42.03 15.76 -46.61
N LEU A 114 -42.21 17.08 -46.58
CA LEU A 114 -41.49 17.98 -45.69
C LEU A 114 -41.84 17.70 -44.22
N ASN A 115 -43.11 17.54 -43.89
CA ASN A 115 -43.55 17.20 -42.54
C ASN A 115 -42.96 15.87 -42.06
N SER A 116 -42.92 14.87 -42.96
CA SER A 116 -42.30 13.57 -42.67
C SER A 116 -40.80 13.71 -42.41
N GLU A 117 -40.10 14.53 -43.20
CA GLU A 117 -38.67 14.79 -43.01
C GLU A 117 -38.39 15.56 -41.72
N ILE A 118 -39.24 16.55 -41.36
CA ILE A 118 -39.16 17.27 -40.08
C ILE A 118 -39.30 16.27 -38.92
N ASN A 119 -40.29 15.38 -38.96
CA ASN A 119 -40.49 14.37 -37.92
C ASN A 119 -39.31 13.39 -37.83
N ARG A 120 -38.79 12.94 -38.98
CA ARG A 120 -37.60 12.08 -39.04
C ARG A 120 -36.37 12.76 -38.45
N ALA A 121 -36.13 14.02 -38.82
CA ALA A 121 -34.98 14.80 -38.37
C ALA A 121 -35.06 15.08 -36.86
N THR A 122 -36.18 15.62 -36.37
CA THR A 122 -36.40 15.90 -34.94
C THR A 122 -36.34 14.63 -34.10
N GLY A 123 -36.88 13.50 -34.58
CA GLY A 123 -36.73 12.21 -33.93
C GLY A 123 -35.28 11.75 -33.82
N ALA A 124 -34.51 11.85 -34.92
CA ALA A 124 -33.09 11.49 -34.93
C ALA A 124 -32.25 12.40 -34.01
N GLU A 125 -32.52 13.70 -34.02
CA GLU A 125 -31.86 14.68 -33.14
C GLU A 125 -32.17 14.42 -31.67
N LYS A 126 -33.40 14.04 -31.35
CA LYS A 126 -33.77 13.64 -29.98
C LYS A 126 -33.01 12.40 -29.54
N VAL A 127 -32.93 11.36 -30.39
CA VAL A 127 -32.17 10.13 -30.08
C VAL A 127 -30.68 10.46 -29.84
N LEU A 128 -30.08 11.29 -30.69
CA LEU A 128 -28.70 11.72 -30.51
C LEU A 128 -28.50 12.49 -29.20
N THR A 129 -29.43 13.36 -28.84
CA THR A 129 -29.41 14.12 -27.59
C THR A 129 -29.51 13.20 -26.37
N ASP A 130 -30.43 12.23 -26.40
CA ASP A 130 -30.62 11.27 -25.31
C ASP A 130 -29.40 10.35 -25.14
N ASN A 131 -28.83 9.88 -26.24
CA ASN A 131 -27.60 9.08 -26.24
C ASN A 131 -26.42 9.87 -25.66
N LEU A 132 -26.25 11.13 -26.07
CA LEU A 132 -25.19 12.00 -25.57
C LEU A 132 -25.34 12.25 -24.06
N ASN A 133 -26.55 12.51 -23.57
CA ASN A 133 -26.82 12.71 -22.14
C ASN A 133 -26.55 11.44 -21.31
N THR A 134 -26.88 10.27 -21.86
CA THR A 134 -26.59 8.98 -21.26
C THR A 134 -25.09 8.75 -21.16
N GLU A 135 -24.35 9.01 -22.23
CA GLU A 135 -22.89 8.86 -22.25
C GLU A 135 -22.20 9.84 -21.31
N ILE A 136 -22.66 11.10 -21.23
CA ILE A 136 -22.17 12.09 -20.26
C ILE A 136 -22.35 11.57 -18.82
N SER A 137 -23.50 10.96 -18.51
CA SER A 137 -23.80 10.44 -17.18
C SER A 137 -22.93 9.22 -16.84
N ARG A 138 -22.76 8.31 -17.81
CA ARG A 138 -21.88 7.14 -17.69
C ARG A 138 -20.42 7.56 -17.48
N ALA A 139 -19.92 8.50 -18.28
CA ALA A 139 -18.56 9.01 -18.20
C ALA A 139 -18.28 9.64 -16.84
N LYS A 140 -19.14 10.56 -16.37
CA LYS A 140 -19.01 11.19 -15.03
C LYS A 140 -18.98 10.16 -13.90
N SER A 141 -19.81 9.12 -13.98
CA SER A 141 -19.85 8.06 -12.96
C SER A 141 -18.56 7.23 -12.95
N SER A 142 -18.05 6.91 -14.13
CA SER A 142 -16.76 6.21 -14.28
C SER A 142 -15.59 7.06 -13.79
N GLU A 143 -15.55 8.35 -14.13
CA GLU A 143 -14.52 9.29 -13.68
C GLU A 143 -14.53 9.46 -12.15
N ASN A 144 -15.72 9.54 -11.55
CA ASN A 144 -15.86 9.59 -10.09
C ASN A 144 -15.34 8.31 -9.45
N THR A 145 -15.64 7.15 -10.03
CA THR A 145 -15.13 5.84 -9.56
C THR A 145 -13.61 5.77 -9.64
N LEU A 146 -13.02 6.19 -10.77
CA LEU A 146 -11.56 6.25 -10.95
C LEU A 146 -10.91 7.19 -9.93
N THR A 147 -11.54 8.34 -9.67
CA THR A 147 -11.07 9.31 -8.67
C THR A 147 -11.09 8.72 -7.26
N ILE A 148 -12.15 8.01 -6.89
CA ILE A 148 -12.27 7.32 -5.59
C ILE A 148 -11.19 6.23 -5.46
N ASN A 149 -11.02 5.41 -6.49
CA ASN A 149 -10.01 4.33 -6.49
C ASN A 149 -8.60 4.89 -6.38
N LEU A 150 -8.28 5.94 -7.14
CA LEU A 150 -6.97 6.60 -7.11
C LEU A 150 -6.68 7.20 -5.73
N ASN A 151 -7.65 7.90 -5.13
CA ASN A 151 -7.49 8.46 -3.79
C ASN A 151 -7.29 7.36 -2.73
N SER A 152 -8.02 6.25 -2.85
CA SER A 152 -7.87 5.10 -1.96
C SER A 152 -6.48 4.48 -2.08
N GLU A 153 -5.98 4.32 -3.31
CA GLU A 153 -4.65 3.78 -3.59
C GLU A 153 -3.54 4.72 -3.10
N ILE A 154 -3.69 6.04 -3.28
CA ILE A 154 -2.77 7.04 -2.71
C ILE A 154 -2.68 6.90 -1.19
N THR A 155 -3.83 6.76 -0.50
CA THR A 155 -3.85 6.57 0.95
C THR A 155 -3.16 5.27 1.34
N ARG A 156 -3.50 4.15 0.68
CA ARG A 156 -2.91 2.83 0.92
C ARG A 156 -1.39 2.87 0.74
N ALA A 157 -0.91 3.48 -0.34
CA ALA A 157 0.51 3.61 -0.65
C ALA A 157 1.25 4.43 0.41
N LYS A 158 0.73 5.62 0.78
CA LYS A 158 1.32 6.46 1.83
C LYS A 158 1.41 5.74 3.17
N SER A 159 0.38 4.99 3.55
CA SER A 159 0.40 4.19 4.78
C SER A 159 1.46 3.08 4.71
N ALA A 160 1.56 2.36 3.60
CA ALA A 160 2.57 1.33 3.41
C ALA A 160 4.00 1.90 3.43
N GLU A 161 4.22 3.03 2.77
CA GLU A 161 5.51 3.73 2.76
C GLU A 161 5.92 4.22 4.16
N SER A 162 4.97 4.73 4.94
CA SER A 162 5.21 5.14 6.33
C SER A 162 5.64 3.95 7.22
N ILE A 163 4.98 2.80 7.05
CA ILE A 163 5.34 1.55 7.76
C ILE A 163 6.73 1.08 7.33
N LEU A 164 7.03 1.06 6.04
CA LEU A 164 8.34 0.64 5.52
C LEU A 164 9.45 1.56 6.02
N THR A 165 9.23 2.87 6.03
CA THR A 165 10.17 3.86 6.57
C THR A 165 10.43 3.60 8.05
N THR A 166 9.37 3.40 8.84
CA THR A 166 9.47 3.10 10.28
C THR A 166 10.24 1.80 10.53
N ASN A 167 9.94 0.74 9.78
CA ASN A 167 10.62 -0.55 9.92
C ASN A 167 12.10 -0.45 9.52
N LEU A 168 12.41 0.33 8.48
CA LEU A 168 13.78 0.58 8.06
C LEU A 168 14.55 1.34 9.14
N ASP A 169 13.94 2.36 9.75
CA ASP A 169 14.54 3.10 10.86
C ASP A 169 14.81 2.19 12.07
N PHE A 170 13.88 1.28 12.40
CA PHE A 170 14.11 0.29 13.45
C PHE A 170 15.25 -0.66 13.12
N GLU A 171 15.34 -1.15 11.89
CA GLU A 171 16.41 -2.04 11.46
C GLU A 171 17.77 -1.33 11.46
N ILE A 172 17.83 -0.07 10.99
CA ILE A 172 19.03 0.76 11.06
C ILE A 172 19.50 0.90 12.51
N ASN A 173 18.58 1.19 13.44
CA ASN A 173 18.94 1.34 14.86
C ASN A 173 19.40 0.01 15.48
N ARG A 174 18.73 -1.10 15.15
CA ARG A 174 19.12 -2.46 15.57
C ARG A 174 20.52 -2.80 15.07
N ALA A 175 20.80 -2.54 13.79
CA ALA A 175 22.09 -2.80 13.16
C ALA A 175 23.21 -1.96 13.80
N LYS A 176 23.03 -0.64 13.92
CA LYS A 176 23.98 0.26 14.60
C LYS A 176 24.32 -0.18 16.02
N THR A 177 23.30 -0.61 16.78
CA THR A 177 23.49 -1.12 18.15
C THR A 177 24.33 -2.40 18.16
N LYS A 178 24.05 -3.31 17.22
CA LYS A 178 24.78 -4.56 17.09
C LYS A 178 26.23 -4.34 16.64
N GLU A 179 26.46 -3.47 15.67
CA GLU A 179 27.78 -3.04 15.21
C GLU A 179 28.59 -2.44 16.37
N SER A 180 28.01 -1.47 17.11
CA SER A 180 28.67 -0.87 18.27
C SER A 180 29.05 -1.91 19.33
N SER A 181 28.19 -2.91 19.55
CA SER A 181 28.47 -4.01 20.48
C SER A 181 29.61 -4.91 20.00
N ILE A 182 29.64 -5.22 18.70
CA ILE A 182 30.71 -6.00 18.07
C ILE A 182 32.03 -5.24 18.12
N ASP A 183 32.02 -3.94 17.84
CA ASP A 183 33.20 -3.07 17.92
C ASP A 183 33.75 -3.00 19.35
N ALA A 184 32.88 -2.88 20.35
CA ALA A 184 33.27 -2.93 21.76
C ALA A 184 33.89 -4.30 22.13
N GLU A 185 33.30 -5.40 21.66
CA GLU A 185 33.82 -6.75 21.90
C GLU A 185 35.18 -6.99 21.20
N LEU A 186 35.33 -6.51 19.97
CA LEU A 186 36.59 -6.53 19.21
C LEU A 186 37.67 -5.72 19.92
N SER A 187 37.34 -4.51 20.39
CA SER A 187 38.24 -3.66 21.17
C SER A 187 38.74 -4.38 22.44
N ASN A 188 37.84 -5.06 23.16
CA ASN A 188 38.18 -5.85 24.35
C ASN A 188 39.04 -7.09 24.07
N ARG A 189 38.99 -7.65 22.85
CA ARG A 189 39.84 -8.80 22.45
C ARG A 189 41.24 -8.39 22.02
N TYR A 190 41.44 -7.12 21.66
CA TYR A 190 42.69 -6.61 21.09
C TYR A 190 43.56 -5.82 22.07
N THR A 191 43.42 -6.05 23.37
CA THR A 191 44.23 -5.38 24.38
C THR A 191 45.44 -6.26 24.74
N LYS A 192 46.67 -5.76 24.48
CA LYS A 192 47.97 -6.45 24.70
C LYS A 192 48.14 -6.96 26.14
N ASP A 193 47.42 -6.39 27.09
CA ASP A 193 47.35 -6.76 28.51
C ASP A 193 46.78 -8.16 28.78
N LYS A 194 46.10 -8.80 27.82
CA LYS A 194 45.59 -10.18 27.96
C LYS A 194 46.37 -11.23 27.18
N VAL A 195 47.37 -10.84 26.39
CA VAL A 195 48.16 -11.76 25.58
C VAL A 195 49.62 -11.35 25.66
N TYR A 196 50.45 -12.15 26.33
CA TYR A 196 51.89 -11.90 26.37
C TYR A 196 52.44 -11.90 24.93
N THR A 197 53.18 -10.86 24.58
CA THR A 197 54.00 -10.86 23.37
C THR A 197 55.02 -11.99 23.44
N LYS A 198 55.55 -12.43 22.29
CA LYS A 198 56.57 -13.48 22.23
C LYS A 198 57.74 -13.18 23.18
N ASP A 199 58.16 -11.93 23.26
CA ASP A 199 59.27 -11.52 24.12
C ASP A 199 58.91 -11.56 25.61
N GLU A 200 57.67 -11.18 25.98
CA GLU A 200 57.19 -11.30 27.37
C GLU A 200 57.00 -12.77 27.78
N VAL A 201 56.54 -13.65 26.88
CA VAL A 201 56.47 -15.10 27.13
C VAL A 201 57.87 -15.65 27.38
N LEU A 202 58.84 -15.29 26.53
CA LEU A 202 60.23 -15.73 26.68
C LEU A 202 60.85 -15.19 27.98
N GLN A 203 60.53 -13.95 28.35
CA GLN A 203 60.97 -13.36 29.61
C GLN A 203 60.34 -14.07 30.81
N LYS A 204 59.05 -14.40 30.80
CA LYS A 204 58.37 -15.15 31.86
C LYS A 204 58.89 -16.58 32.00
N ILE A 205 59.22 -17.24 30.89
CA ILE A 205 59.88 -18.55 30.90
C ILE A 205 61.27 -18.42 31.51
N SER A 206 62.04 -17.40 31.14
CA SER A 206 63.36 -17.13 31.71
C SER A 206 63.28 -16.83 33.22
N GLU A 207 62.31 -16.01 33.65
CA GLU A 207 62.03 -15.74 35.07
C GLU A 207 61.66 -17.02 35.82
N LEU A 208 60.85 -17.91 35.24
CA LEU A 208 60.50 -19.19 35.87
C LEU A 208 61.71 -20.13 36.01
N ILE A 209 62.55 -20.22 34.97
CA ILE A 209 63.78 -21.02 34.98
C ILE A 209 64.77 -20.47 36.02
N ASN A 210 64.95 -19.14 36.07
CA ASN A 210 65.85 -18.49 37.02
C ASN A 210 65.31 -18.50 38.46
N ASN A 211 63.98 -18.51 38.64
CA ASN A 211 63.30 -18.65 39.94
C ASN A 211 63.00 -20.10 40.33
N ALA A 212 63.59 -21.10 39.66
CA ALA A 212 63.58 -22.47 40.12
C ALA A 212 64.92 -22.89 40.78
N PRO A 213 65.36 -22.26 41.90
CA PRO A 213 66.51 -22.76 42.64
C PRO A 213 66.26 -24.18 43.17
N ASN A 214 65.04 -24.51 43.61
CA ASN A 214 64.83 -25.62 44.57
C ASN A 214 64.54 -26.98 43.91
N VAL A 215 64.03 -26.99 42.67
CA VAL A 215 63.73 -28.25 41.94
C VAL A 215 64.99 -28.79 41.24
N LEU A 216 65.97 -27.92 40.97
CA LEU A 216 67.32 -28.30 40.56
C LEU A 216 68.26 -28.51 41.77
N ASP A 217 67.98 -27.88 42.93
CA ASP A 217 68.70 -28.13 44.19
C ASP A 217 68.52 -29.56 44.68
N THR A 218 67.35 -30.17 44.47
CA THR A 218 67.08 -31.51 45.02
C THR A 218 68.05 -32.57 44.53
N PHE A 219 68.51 -32.49 43.28
CA PHE A 219 69.53 -33.41 42.76
C PHE A 219 70.93 -33.12 43.32
N LYS A 220 71.25 -31.85 43.58
CA LYS A 220 72.52 -31.45 44.20
C LYS A 220 72.54 -31.77 45.69
N GLU A 221 71.46 -31.51 46.42
CA GLU A 221 71.26 -31.88 47.82
C GLU A 221 71.34 -33.41 48.00
N ILE A 222 70.74 -34.21 47.10
CA ILE A 222 70.86 -35.67 47.15
C ILE A 222 72.32 -36.10 46.87
N ALA A 223 73.00 -35.49 45.90
CA ALA A 223 74.40 -35.79 45.61
C ALA A 223 75.33 -35.43 46.77
N ASP A 224 75.17 -34.24 47.36
CA ASP A 224 75.94 -33.77 48.51
C ASP A 224 75.61 -34.59 49.78
N ALA A 225 74.35 -34.99 50.00
CA ALA A 225 73.94 -35.85 51.13
C ALA A 225 74.50 -37.28 51.02
N LEU A 226 74.73 -37.78 49.80
CA LEU A 226 75.44 -39.03 49.54
C LEU A 226 76.97 -38.83 49.48
N GLY A 227 77.47 -37.65 49.84
CA GLY A 227 78.90 -37.33 49.91
C GLY A 227 79.59 -37.25 48.54
N ASN A 228 78.82 -37.06 47.46
CA ASN A 228 79.29 -37.16 46.08
C ASN A 228 80.03 -38.48 45.79
N ASP A 229 79.69 -39.57 46.49
CA ASP A 229 80.34 -40.87 46.34
C ASP A 229 79.80 -41.63 45.10
N PRO A 230 80.60 -41.78 44.01
CA PRO A 230 80.18 -42.48 42.81
C PRO A 230 79.93 -43.98 43.05
N ASN A 231 80.45 -44.52 44.16
CA ASN A 231 80.38 -45.92 44.55
C ASN A 231 79.68 -46.09 45.90
N PHE A 232 78.76 -45.18 46.27
CA PHE A 232 78.09 -45.14 47.58
C PHE A 232 77.63 -46.52 48.11
N ALA A 233 77.04 -47.35 47.23
CA ALA A 233 76.60 -48.70 47.59
C ALA A 233 77.77 -49.60 48.07
N THR A 234 78.93 -49.51 47.42
CA THR A 234 80.15 -50.26 47.77
C THR A 234 80.76 -49.77 49.08
N THR A 235 80.78 -48.45 49.29
CA THR A 235 81.29 -47.82 50.52
C THR A 235 80.49 -48.25 51.74
N MET A 236 79.15 -48.18 51.66
CA MET A 236 78.28 -48.65 52.73
C MET A 236 78.45 -50.14 53.01
N THR A 237 78.57 -50.96 51.96
CA THR A 237 78.84 -52.40 52.10
C THR A 237 80.16 -52.67 52.84
N THR A 238 81.20 -51.90 52.56
CA THR A 238 82.51 -52.02 53.21
C THR A 238 82.47 -51.60 54.69
N MET A 239 81.79 -50.48 55.01
CA MET A 239 81.63 -50.02 56.40
C MET A 239 80.81 -51.00 57.25
N LEU A 240 79.79 -51.62 56.66
CA LEU A 240 78.98 -52.65 57.32
C LEU A 240 79.80 -53.92 57.58
N ALA A 241 80.67 -54.32 56.64
CA ALA A 241 81.55 -55.48 56.79
C ALA A 241 82.63 -55.30 57.89
N GLY A 242 82.96 -54.07 58.27
CA GLY A 242 83.91 -53.76 59.35
C GLY A 242 83.32 -53.82 60.76
N LYS A 243 82.00 -54.04 60.91
CA LYS A 243 81.40 -54.20 62.23
C LYS A 243 81.66 -55.61 62.77
N VAL A 244 82.14 -55.68 64.02
CA VAL A 244 82.35 -56.95 64.74
C VAL A 244 81.01 -57.65 64.94
N ASP A 245 80.96 -58.96 64.68
CA ASP A 245 79.76 -59.77 64.82
C ASP A 245 79.19 -59.71 66.25
N LYS A 246 77.87 -59.49 66.35
CA LYS A 246 77.16 -59.50 67.63
C LYS A 246 76.98 -60.92 68.13
N VAL A 247 77.83 -61.36 69.05
CA VAL A 247 77.64 -62.63 69.78
C VAL A 247 76.66 -62.40 70.94
N SER A 248 75.62 -63.22 71.01
CA SER A 248 74.58 -63.12 72.06
C SER A 248 75.20 -63.27 73.46
N GLY A 249 75.01 -62.27 74.34
CA GLY A 249 75.36 -62.34 75.76
C GLY A 249 76.66 -61.66 76.21
N LYS A 250 77.39 -60.92 75.36
CA LYS A 250 78.57 -60.12 75.80
C LYS A 250 78.52 -58.66 75.31
N GLY A 251 78.89 -57.72 76.19
CA GLY A 251 79.09 -56.30 75.87
C GLY A 251 80.52 -55.99 75.42
N LEU A 252 80.69 -54.96 74.58
CA LEU A 252 81.96 -54.52 74.04
C LEU A 252 82.77 -53.69 75.07
N SER A 253 83.73 -54.31 75.76
CA SER A 253 84.96 -53.76 76.40
C SER A 253 85.25 -54.40 77.78
N THR A 254 86.49 -54.84 78.04
CA THR A 254 86.99 -55.12 79.40
C THR A 254 88.52 -55.28 79.46
N ASN A 255 89.16 -54.41 80.26
CA ASN A 255 90.28 -54.62 81.20
C ASN A 255 91.60 -53.87 80.95
N ASP A 256 91.82 -52.83 81.78
CA ASP A 256 92.89 -51.81 81.75
C ASP A 256 94.04 -51.99 82.79
N TYR A 257 94.36 -53.16 83.38
CA TYR A 257 95.56 -53.28 84.27
C TYR A 257 96.21 -54.67 84.30
N THR A 258 97.54 -54.70 84.48
CA THR A 258 98.41 -55.89 84.55
C THR A 258 98.65 -56.41 85.97
N ASP A 259 99.09 -57.67 86.13
CA ASP A 259 99.26 -58.32 87.45
C ASP A 259 100.38 -57.71 88.33
N THR A 260 101.37 -57.06 87.72
CA THR A 260 102.41 -56.29 88.43
C THR A 260 101.82 -55.07 89.15
N GLU A 261 100.81 -54.43 88.56
CA GLU A 261 100.18 -53.23 89.11
C GLU A 261 99.26 -53.56 90.30
N LYS A 262 98.67 -54.76 90.32
CA LYS A 262 97.86 -55.25 91.46
C LYS A 262 98.70 -55.55 92.70
N ALA A 263 99.92 -56.07 92.54
CA ALA A 263 100.83 -56.37 93.65
C ALA A 263 101.33 -55.08 94.35
N ASN A 264 101.66 -54.05 93.57
CA ASN A 264 102.10 -52.75 94.10
C ASN A 264 100.97 -52.01 94.85
N LEU A 265 99.72 -52.15 94.41
CA LEU A 265 98.56 -51.53 95.07
C LEU A 265 98.24 -52.18 96.43
N ALA A 266 98.44 -53.49 96.57
CA ALA A 266 98.27 -54.21 97.83
C ALA A 266 99.37 -53.86 98.86
N ASP A 267 100.61 -53.66 98.42
CA ASP A 267 101.72 -53.22 99.28
C ASP A 267 101.55 -51.77 99.79
N THR A 268 100.98 -50.89 98.95
CA THR A 268 100.72 -49.48 99.30
C THR A 268 99.61 -49.34 100.35
N ASN A 269 98.60 -50.21 100.33
CA ASN A 269 97.49 -50.14 101.29
C ASN A 269 97.85 -50.68 102.68
N ASN A 270 98.82 -51.60 102.77
CA ASN A 270 99.32 -52.16 104.04
C ASN A 270 100.38 -51.27 104.74
N LYS A 271 100.90 -50.24 104.05
CA LYS A 271 101.91 -49.28 104.57
C LYS A 271 101.33 -47.88 104.86
N LYS A 272 99.99 -47.75 104.89
CA LYS A 272 99.31 -46.50 105.25
C LYS A 272 99.51 -46.17 106.74
N HIS A 273 99.87 -44.92 106.99
CA HIS A 273 99.95 -44.30 108.31
C HIS A 273 98.86 -43.23 108.43
N GLU A 274 98.24 -43.06 109.60
CA GLU A 274 97.31 -41.96 109.88
C GLU A 274 98.09 -40.69 110.28
N HIS A 275 97.68 -39.53 109.74
CA HIS A 275 98.34 -38.25 109.98
C HIS A 275 97.58 -37.41 111.04
N GLY A 276 98.27 -36.95 112.09
CA GLY A 276 97.67 -36.18 113.19
C GLY A 276 97.15 -34.77 112.84
N ASN A 277 97.41 -34.28 111.63
CA ASN A 277 96.98 -32.96 111.15
C ASN A 277 95.66 -33.00 110.35
N LYS A 278 94.86 -34.06 110.48
CA LYS A 278 93.50 -34.11 109.91
C LYS A 278 92.67 -32.86 110.24
N SER A 279 92.86 -32.24 111.40
CA SER A 279 92.17 -30.99 111.77
C SER A 279 92.50 -29.79 110.88
N VAL A 280 93.69 -29.76 110.26
CA VAL A 280 94.08 -28.70 109.31
C VAL A 280 93.29 -28.83 108.01
N ILE A 281 93.05 -30.07 107.58
CA ILE A 281 92.24 -30.39 106.40
C ILE A 281 90.75 -30.06 106.67
N ASP A 282 90.27 -30.27 107.90
CA ASP A 282 88.94 -29.83 108.31
C ASP A 282 88.82 -28.28 108.29
N GLY A 283 89.92 -27.55 108.50
CA GLY A 283 90.00 -26.09 108.35
C GLY A 283 89.81 -25.59 106.91
N ILE A 284 90.40 -26.28 105.91
CA ILE A 284 90.16 -25.96 104.49
C ILE A 284 88.69 -26.24 104.12
N THR A 285 88.08 -27.25 104.75
CA THR A 285 86.67 -27.60 104.56
C THR A 285 85.73 -26.48 105.04
N ALA A 286 86.12 -25.72 106.09
CA ALA A 286 85.38 -24.54 106.56
C ALA A 286 85.37 -23.38 105.55
N THR A 287 86.44 -23.18 104.76
CA THR A 287 86.50 -22.17 103.70
C THR A 287 85.53 -22.48 102.55
N LEU A 288 85.41 -23.75 102.18
CA LEU A 288 84.45 -24.21 101.17
C LEU A 288 82.99 -24.00 101.61
N ILE A 289 82.70 -24.16 102.91
CA ILE A 289 81.37 -23.88 103.48
C ILE A 289 81.04 -22.36 103.46
N GLY A 290 82.03 -21.49 103.59
CA GLY A 290 81.87 -20.04 103.47
C GLY A 290 81.39 -19.60 102.07
N TYR A 291 81.98 -20.15 101.01
CA TYR A 291 81.56 -19.87 99.63
C TYR A 291 80.16 -20.39 99.30
N TRP A 292 79.79 -21.55 99.87
CA TRP A 292 78.44 -22.08 99.73
C TRP A 292 77.38 -21.12 100.29
N ASN A 293 77.61 -20.56 101.48
CA ASN A 293 76.67 -19.64 102.11
C ASN A 293 76.50 -18.32 101.34
N ALA A 294 77.57 -17.82 100.70
CA ALA A 294 77.49 -16.66 99.80
C ALA A 294 76.61 -16.94 98.57
N ALA A 295 76.76 -18.12 97.94
CA ALA A 295 75.93 -18.54 96.81
C ALA A 295 74.46 -18.74 97.21
N TYR A 296 74.21 -19.28 98.40
CA TYR A 296 72.86 -19.45 98.93
C TYR A 296 72.14 -18.11 99.15
N THR A 297 72.85 -17.10 99.67
CA THR A 297 72.32 -15.73 99.88
C THR A 297 71.97 -15.06 98.54
N HIS A 298 72.77 -15.29 97.50
CA HIS A 298 72.52 -14.75 96.15
C HIS A 298 71.28 -15.37 95.46
N ILE A 299 71.00 -16.66 95.70
CA ILE A 299 69.89 -17.37 95.05
C ILE A 299 68.54 -17.15 95.75
N SER A 300 68.56 -16.67 97.00
CA SER A 300 67.39 -16.40 97.84
C SER A 300 66.93 -14.94 97.81
N ASP A 301 67.60 -14.09 97.03
CA ASP A 301 67.12 -12.75 96.66
C ASP A 301 65.87 -12.85 95.75
N SER A 302 64.98 -11.86 95.84
CA SER A 302 63.77 -11.75 95.02
C SER A 302 64.09 -11.43 93.55
N VAL A 303 65.21 -10.75 93.28
CA VAL A 303 65.72 -10.50 91.93
C VAL A 303 66.92 -11.39 91.66
N LYS A 304 66.67 -12.49 90.97
CA LYS A 304 67.68 -13.50 90.64
C LYS A 304 68.51 -13.03 89.43
N HIS A 305 69.80 -13.35 89.44
CA HIS A 305 70.81 -13.14 88.37
C HIS A 305 71.69 -11.89 88.43
N ILE A 306 71.45 -10.95 89.33
CA ILE A 306 72.36 -9.82 89.57
C ILE A 306 72.45 -9.53 91.07
N THR A 307 73.64 -9.23 91.56
CA THR A 307 73.89 -8.82 92.95
C THR A 307 73.23 -7.47 93.26
N SER A 308 73.03 -7.13 94.53
CA SER A 308 72.53 -5.80 94.93
C SER A 308 73.40 -4.67 94.38
N ASP A 309 74.70 -4.93 94.28
CA ASP A 309 75.70 -3.96 93.86
C ASP A 309 75.62 -3.73 92.34
N GLU A 310 75.38 -4.79 91.55
CA GLU A 310 75.13 -4.70 90.11
C GLU A 310 73.82 -3.97 89.77
N ARG A 311 72.77 -4.08 90.60
CA ARG A 311 71.54 -3.26 90.46
C ARG A 311 71.80 -1.77 90.65
N SER A 312 72.65 -1.42 91.60
CA SER A 312 73.01 -0.03 91.88
C SER A 312 73.70 0.61 90.67
N LEU A 313 74.53 -0.16 89.96
CA LEU A 313 75.17 0.24 88.70
C LEU A 313 74.20 0.36 87.52
N TRP A 314 73.16 -0.47 87.44
CA TRP A 314 72.22 -0.43 86.32
C TRP A 314 71.35 0.85 86.32
N ASN A 315 71.09 1.45 87.48
CA ASN A 315 70.23 2.63 87.63
C ASN A 315 70.87 3.96 87.17
N THR A 316 72.16 3.97 86.82
CA THR A 316 72.88 5.16 86.35
C THR A 316 73.06 5.25 84.83
N VAL A 317 72.55 4.27 84.06
CA VAL A 317 72.64 4.24 82.59
C VAL A 317 71.68 5.27 81.96
N SER A 318 72.22 6.25 81.24
CA SER A 318 71.49 7.40 80.65
C SER A 318 70.64 7.10 79.40
N ASN A 319 70.69 5.87 78.88
CA ASN A 319 70.11 5.52 77.58
C ASN A 319 68.81 4.69 77.71
N LYS A 320 68.15 4.76 78.87
CA LYS A 320 66.92 4.02 79.09
C LYS A 320 65.75 4.79 78.48
N VAL A 321 64.89 4.08 77.75
CA VAL A 321 63.64 4.63 77.25
C VAL A 321 62.65 4.69 78.42
N ASP A 322 62.29 5.89 78.85
CA ASP A 322 61.37 6.07 79.97
C ASP A 322 59.92 5.71 79.59
N LYS A 323 59.23 5.08 80.54
CA LYS A 323 57.84 4.64 80.37
C LYS A 323 56.88 5.80 80.63
N ILE A 324 56.27 6.36 79.58
CA ILE A 324 55.22 7.38 79.71
C ILE A 324 53.87 6.68 79.94
N THR A 325 53.15 7.07 80.99
CA THR A 325 51.84 6.51 81.36
C THR A 325 50.82 6.65 80.23
N GLY A 326 50.19 5.53 79.85
CA GLY A 326 49.19 5.45 78.79
C GLY A 326 49.70 4.92 77.45
N LYS A 327 51.01 4.63 77.31
CA LYS A 327 51.57 3.92 76.16
C LYS A 327 52.48 2.78 76.63
N SER A 328 52.36 1.62 75.96
CA SER A 328 53.37 0.55 76.07
C SER A 328 54.63 0.91 75.28
N LEU A 329 55.69 0.10 75.38
CA LEU A 329 57.09 0.36 74.96
C LEU A 329 57.34 0.53 73.45
N SER A 330 56.59 1.36 72.73
CA SER A 330 56.96 1.77 71.36
C SER A 330 56.25 3.05 70.90
N THR A 331 57.02 3.97 70.32
CA THR A 331 56.51 5.08 69.52
C THR A 331 56.36 4.58 68.07
N ASN A 332 55.10 4.35 67.65
CA ASN A 332 54.59 4.08 66.29
C ASN A 332 54.31 2.63 65.88
N ASP A 333 53.11 2.42 65.32
CA ASP A 333 52.59 1.17 64.74
C ASP A 333 52.95 0.99 63.24
N PHE A 334 53.93 1.74 62.71
CA PHE A 334 54.39 1.62 61.32
C PHE A 334 55.92 1.67 61.23
N ASP A 335 56.52 0.87 60.34
CA ASP A 335 57.95 0.85 60.01
C ASP A 335 58.42 2.21 59.44
N ASN A 336 59.59 2.67 59.90
CA ASN A 336 60.25 3.92 59.51
C ASN A 336 60.46 4.08 57.99
N ASN A 337 60.59 2.99 57.24
CA ASN A 337 60.71 2.99 55.78
C ASN A 337 59.40 3.42 55.10
N TYR A 338 58.25 2.98 55.61
CA TYR A 338 56.94 3.42 55.12
C TYR A 338 56.61 4.84 55.53
N LYS A 339 56.98 5.24 56.75
CA LYS A 339 56.78 6.62 57.23
C LYS A 339 57.57 7.66 56.42
N GLY A 340 58.84 7.38 56.10
CA GLY A 340 59.66 8.26 55.26
C GLY A 340 59.14 8.38 53.81
N LYS A 341 58.57 7.31 53.26
CA LYS A 341 57.95 7.33 51.92
C LYS A 341 56.65 8.13 51.88
N ILE A 342 55.85 8.10 52.94
CA ILE A 342 54.55 8.79 52.98
C ILE A 342 54.71 10.27 53.35
N ASP A 343 55.60 10.61 54.28
CA ASP A 343 55.84 12.01 54.68
C ASP A 343 56.51 12.85 53.57
N GLY A 344 57.15 12.21 52.58
CA GLY A 344 57.79 12.89 51.44
C GLY A 344 56.88 13.18 50.23
N ILE A 345 55.68 12.60 50.16
CA ILE A 345 54.82 12.71 48.98
C ILE A 345 54.02 14.02 48.98
N SER A 346 53.64 14.58 50.13
CA SER A 346 52.80 15.79 50.16
C SER A 346 53.52 17.09 49.75
N SER A 347 54.85 17.15 49.83
CA SER A 347 55.58 18.41 49.57
C SER A 347 56.05 18.58 48.12
N ASN A 348 56.08 17.52 47.31
CA ASN A 348 56.55 17.54 45.91
C ASN A 348 55.57 16.87 44.92
N ALA A 349 54.36 16.51 45.35
CA ALA A 349 53.35 15.98 44.44
C ALA A 349 52.55 17.12 43.80
N ASN A 350 52.80 17.37 42.52
CA ASN A 350 51.98 18.26 41.70
C ASN A 350 50.60 17.63 41.47
N LYS A 351 49.53 18.35 41.81
CA LYS A 351 48.16 17.91 41.54
C LYS A 351 47.80 18.22 40.08
N VAL A 352 47.63 17.17 39.28
CA VAL A 352 47.21 17.30 37.87
C VAL A 352 45.69 17.20 37.79
N GLU A 353 45.06 18.19 37.18
CA GLU A 353 43.61 18.32 37.07
C GLU A 353 43.20 18.53 35.60
N VAL A 354 41.97 18.14 35.26
CA VAL A 354 41.45 18.30 33.89
C VAL A 354 41.26 19.79 33.57
N SER A 355 41.77 20.23 32.42
CA SER A 355 41.51 21.57 31.88
C SER A 355 40.29 21.53 30.96
N THR A 356 39.51 22.62 30.96
CA THR A 356 38.43 22.84 29.98
C THR A 356 38.94 23.50 28.70
N THR A 357 40.24 23.81 28.61
CA THR A 357 40.88 24.45 27.46
C THR A 357 41.63 23.40 26.65
N ASN A 358 41.24 23.19 25.38
CA ASN A 358 41.86 22.19 24.52
C ASN A 358 43.36 22.47 24.30
N GLY A 359 44.23 21.48 24.56
CA GLY A 359 45.70 21.60 24.50
C GLY A 359 46.41 21.89 25.83
N ASN A 360 45.66 22.15 26.91
CA ASN A 360 46.21 22.43 28.24
C ASN A 360 45.92 21.31 29.26
N ILE A 361 46.68 21.32 30.35
CA ILE A 361 46.34 20.65 31.62
C ILE A 361 46.45 21.66 32.77
N LYS A 362 45.77 21.42 33.89
CA LYS A 362 46.00 22.20 35.12
C LYS A 362 47.01 21.51 36.01
N ILE A 363 48.01 22.24 36.47
CA ILE A 363 48.94 21.81 37.51
C ILE A 363 48.75 22.76 38.69
N ASP A 364 48.32 22.22 39.83
CA ASP A 364 48.02 22.96 41.07
C ASP A 364 47.07 24.14 40.84
N GLY A 365 46.01 23.91 40.03
CA GLY A 365 44.99 24.90 39.71
C GLY A 365 45.34 25.91 38.60
N ALA A 366 46.61 25.98 38.16
CA ALA A 366 47.06 26.88 37.09
C ALA A 366 47.04 26.20 35.70
N GLU A 367 46.50 26.89 34.70
CA GLU A 367 46.49 26.44 33.29
C GLU A 367 47.91 26.40 32.73
N LYS A 368 48.33 25.23 32.23
CA LYS A 368 49.63 25.02 31.62
C LYS A 368 49.44 24.43 30.23
N THR A 369 49.87 25.15 29.20
CA THR A 369 49.86 24.66 27.83
C THR A 369 50.88 23.56 27.66
N VAL A 370 50.40 22.35 27.36
CA VAL A 370 51.24 21.18 27.10
C VAL A 370 51.34 20.93 25.60
N TYR A 371 50.33 21.39 24.85
CA TYR A 371 50.26 21.26 23.41
C TYR A 371 49.62 22.51 22.79
N THR A 372 50.37 23.19 21.94
CA THR A 372 49.87 24.35 21.17
C THR A 372 49.53 23.87 19.76
N HIS A 373 48.25 23.91 19.38
CA HIS A 373 47.84 23.57 18.01
C HIS A 373 48.38 24.61 17.01
N PRO A 374 48.95 24.20 15.86
CA PRO A 374 49.42 25.13 14.83
C PRO A 374 48.26 25.98 14.28
N SER A 375 48.43 27.29 14.16
CA SER A 375 47.40 28.16 13.57
C SER A 375 47.36 28.02 12.04
N GLY A 376 46.18 27.66 11.52
CA GLY A 376 45.88 27.48 10.10
C GLY A 376 44.55 26.75 9.92
N THR A 377 43.91 26.83 8.76
CA THR A 377 42.60 26.21 8.49
C THR A 377 42.62 24.67 8.52
N ASN A 378 43.80 24.04 8.54
CA ASN A 378 43.95 22.62 8.83
C ASN A 378 45.14 22.36 9.80
N PRO A 379 44.88 22.11 11.09
CA PRO A 379 45.92 21.92 12.11
C PRO A 379 46.63 20.55 12.05
N HIS A 380 46.20 19.64 11.16
CA HIS A 380 46.80 18.31 11.00
C HIS A 380 47.58 18.14 9.70
N GLY A 381 47.64 19.18 8.85
CA GLY A 381 48.39 19.15 7.59
C GLY A 381 47.86 18.15 6.56
N THR A 382 46.70 17.53 6.80
CA THR A 382 46.09 16.56 5.90
C THR A 382 45.60 17.23 4.61
N THR A 383 46.14 16.79 3.49
CA THR A 383 45.76 17.25 2.16
C THR A 383 44.61 16.39 1.61
N LYS A 384 43.92 16.87 0.57
CA LYS A 384 42.90 16.05 -0.12
C LYS A 384 43.45 14.71 -0.61
N THR A 385 44.74 14.67 -0.94
CA THR A 385 45.43 13.45 -1.38
C THR A 385 45.55 12.43 -0.24
N ASP A 386 45.74 12.87 1.00
CA ASP A 386 45.95 11.99 2.16
C ASP A 386 44.69 11.20 2.54
N VAL A 387 43.51 11.67 2.11
CA VAL A 387 42.21 11.00 2.31
C VAL A 387 41.64 10.44 1.01
N GLY A 388 42.43 10.34 -0.06
CA GLY A 388 42.01 9.78 -1.34
C GLY A 388 41.04 10.65 -2.16
N LEU A 389 40.95 11.95 -1.85
CA LEU A 389 40.09 12.94 -2.50
C LEU A 389 40.87 13.95 -3.35
N GLY A 390 42.13 13.66 -3.69
CA GLY A 390 43.04 14.58 -4.40
C GLY A 390 42.56 15.00 -5.79
N ASN A 391 41.70 14.20 -6.39
CA ASN A 391 41.09 14.36 -7.72
C ASN A 391 39.70 15.03 -7.67
N VAL A 392 39.29 15.55 -6.51
CA VAL A 392 38.00 16.23 -6.31
C VAL A 392 38.20 17.73 -6.10
N THR A 393 37.59 18.57 -6.95
CA THR A 393 37.62 20.04 -6.85
C THR A 393 36.70 20.54 -5.72
N ASN A 394 36.99 21.71 -5.14
CA ASN A 394 36.20 22.31 -4.04
C ASN A 394 35.04 23.17 -4.57
N ASP A 395 34.30 22.67 -5.57
CA ASP A 395 33.19 23.42 -6.16
C ASP A 395 31.89 23.12 -5.39
N PRO A 396 31.11 24.15 -4.98
CA PRO A 396 29.83 23.96 -4.27
C PRO A 396 28.81 23.16 -5.09
N GLN A 397 28.91 23.20 -6.42
CA GLN A 397 28.16 22.40 -7.40
C GLN A 397 28.98 22.29 -8.69
N VAL A 398 28.91 21.14 -9.39
CA VAL A 398 29.54 20.94 -10.70
C VAL A 398 28.96 21.94 -11.71
N LYS A 399 29.80 22.70 -12.40
CA LYS A 399 29.35 23.62 -13.46
C LYS A 399 28.90 22.79 -14.66
N ARG A 400 27.71 23.08 -15.21
CA ARG A 400 27.18 22.38 -16.41
C ARG A 400 28.14 22.42 -17.61
N SER A 401 29.04 23.39 -17.67
CA SER A 401 30.07 23.52 -18.70
C SER A 401 31.19 22.47 -18.64
N GLU A 402 31.30 21.73 -17.53
CA GLU A 402 32.36 20.74 -17.28
C GLU A 402 31.83 19.29 -17.37
N MET A 403 30.53 19.11 -17.63
CA MET A 403 29.93 17.82 -17.96
C MET A 403 30.22 17.47 -19.43
N GLY A 404 30.98 16.41 -19.67
CA GLY A 404 31.20 15.85 -21.01
C GLY A 404 32.51 16.26 -21.72
N ALA A 405 33.45 16.92 -21.05
CA ALA A 405 34.77 17.21 -21.60
C ALA A 405 35.78 16.08 -21.30
N ALA A 406 36.67 15.77 -22.25
CA ALA A 406 37.73 14.78 -22.06
C ALA A 406 38.67 15.22 -20.93
N SER A 407 38.73 14.41 -19.85
CA SER A 407 39.39 14.65 -18.55
C SER A 407 38.54 15.30 -17.44
N GLY A 408 37.22 15.44 -17.64
CA GLY A 408 36.27 15.77 -16.57
C GLY A 408 35.86 14.55 -15.72
N VAL A 409 35.12 14.79 -14.63
CA VAL A 409 34.79 13.81 -13.56
C VAL A 409 33.92 12.62 -14.00
N ALA A 410 33.48 12.57 -15.27
CA ALA A 410 32.79 11.44 -15.88
C ALA A 410 33.20 11.30 -17.35
N THR A 411 34.18 10.44 -17.64
CA THR A 411 34.58 10.11 -19.01
C THR A 411 33.52 9.22 -19.67
N LEU A 412 32.85 9.74 -20.70
CA LEU A 412 31.95 8.99 -21.56
C LEU A 412 32.75 8.34 -22.70
N ASP A 413 32.33 7.16 -23.17
CA ASP A 413 32.91 6.56 -24.36
C ASP A 413 32.51 7.30 -25.66
N SER A 414 33.02 6.85 -26.81
CA SER A 414 32.76 7.46 -28.14
C SER A 414 31.28 7.46 -28.56
N SER A 415 30.42 6.82 -27.78
CA SER A 415 28.97 6.72 -27.97
C SER A 415 28.19 7.57 -26.97
N GLY A 416 28.88 8.25 -26.03
CA GLY A 416 28.26 9.10 -25.02
C GLY A 416 27.74 8.35 -23.78
N VAL A 417 28.22 7.13 -23.50
CA VAL A 417 27.75 6.31 -22.36
C VAL A 417 28.83 6.17 -21.28
N ASN A 418 28.42 6.23 -20.00
CA ASN A 418 29.30 6.04 -18.85
C ASN A 418 29.70 4.55 -18.72
N SER A 419 31.00 4.25 -18.74
CA SER A 419 31.54 2.88 -18.63
C SER A 419 31.33 2.21 -17.26
N GLN A 420 30.65 2.86 -16.30
CA GLN A 420 30.20 2.27 -15.03
C GLN A 420 28.67 1.99 -14.98
N ALA A 421 27.99 1.89 -16.12
CA ALA A 421 26.61 1.39 -16.13
C ALA A 421 26.53 -0.02 -15.52
N PRO A 422 25.48 -0.35 -14.73
CA PRO A 422 25.36 -1.65 -14.08
C PRO A 422 25.40 -2.78 -15.10
N LYS A 423 26.23 -3.79 -14.84
CA LYS A 423 26.29 -5.04 -15.59
C LYS A 423 24.87 -5.65 -15.66
N PRO A 424 24.45 -6.25 -16.80
CA PRO A 424 23.11 -6.81 -16.92
C PRO A 424 22.83 -7.78 -15.77
N HIS A 425 21.72 -7.55 -15.08
CA HIS A 425 21.21 -8.41 -14.03
C HIS A 425 19.95 -9.13 -14.54
N THR A 426 19.70 -10.32 -14.01
CA THR A 426 18.47 -11.06 -14.27
C THR A 426 17.36 -10.48 -13.40
N HIS A 427 16.23 -10.12 -14.02
CA HIS A 427 15.04 -9.69 -13.28
C HIS A 427 14.39 -10.89 -12.59
N ASP A 428 13.99 -10.68 -11.34
CA ASP A 428 13.09 -11.58 -10.60
C ASP A 428 11.75 -11.70 -11.35
N ASP A 429 11.08 -12.87 -11.28
CA ASP A 429 9.93 -13.32 -12.10
C ASP A 429 8.67 -12.41 -12.05
N ARG A 430 8.78 -11.26 -11.41
CA ARG A 430 7.75 -10.23 -11.25
C ARG A 430 7.78 -9.16 -12.34
N TYR A 431 8.82 -9.11 -13.18
CA TYR A 431 8.92 -8.11 -14.25
C TYR A 431 9.28 -8.77 -15.58
N TYR A 432 8.38 -8.65 -16.55
CA TYR A 432 8.61 -9.08 -17.93
C TYR A 432 9.43 -8.02 -18.67
N THR A 433 10.44 -8.44 -19.45
CA THR A 433 11.08 -7.58 -20.44
C THR A 433 10.07 -7.19 -21.54
N GLU A 434 10.32 -6.12 -22.30
CA GLU A 434 9.42 -5.69 -23.41
C GLU A 434 9.15 -6.83 -24.41
N SER A 435 10.18 -7.64 -24.71
CA SER A 435 10.02 -8.79 -25.59
C SER A 435 9.17 -9.91 -24.98
N GLU A 436 9.26 -10.14 -23.67
CA GLU A 436 8.44 -11.13 -22.97
C GLU A 436 7.00 -10.67 -22.83
N ALA A 437 6.79 -9.39 -22.50
CA ALA A 437 5.48 -8.74 -22.45
C ALA A 437 4.76 -8.84 -23.81
N ASN A 438 5.46 -8.58 -24.92
CA ASN A 438 4.91 -8.70 -26.27
C ASN A 438 4.54 -10.13 -26.68
N SER A 439 5.11 -11.16 -26.03
CA SER A 439 4.75 -12.56 -26.30
C SER A 439 3.72 -13.15 -25.35
N LYS A 440 3.62 -12.60 -24.12
CA LYS A 440 2.75 -13.11 -23.05
C LYS A 440 1.45 -12.31 -22.90
N PHE A 441 1.41 -11.07 -23.36
CA PHE A 441 0.21 -10.23 -23.32
C PHE A 441 -0.41 -10.13 -24.71
N ALA A 442 -1.74 -10.23 -24.76
CA ALA A 442 -2.47 -10.02 -25.99
C ALA A 442 -2.27 -8.57 -26.47
N THR A 443 -1.94 -8.43 -27.75
CA THR A 443 -1.79 -7.14 -28.41
C THR A 443 -3.13 -6.41 -28.50
N LYS A 444 -3.09 -5.09 -28.69
CA LYS A 444 -4.30 -4.26 -28.85
C LYS A 444 -5.22 -4.80 -29.96
N ASP A 445 -4.66 -5.29 -31.05
CA ASP A 445 -5.42 -5.84 -32.17
C ASP A 445 -6.02 -7.21 -31.84
N GLU A 446 -5.33 -8.05 -31.07
CA GLU A 446 -5.86 -9.33 -30.59
C GLU A 446 -7.01 -9.13 -29.59
N ILE A 447 -6.89 -8.16 -28.67
CA ILE A 447 -7.95 -7.82 -27.71
C ILE A 447 -9.16 -7.21 -28.44
N SER A 448 -8.94 -6.33 -29.42
CA SER A 448 -10.01 -5.75 -30.24
C SER A 448 -10.71 -6.78 -31.14
N ASN A 449 -9.99 -7.74 -31.70
CA ASN A 449 -10.59 -8.79 -32.53
C ASN A 449 -11.30 -9.87 -31.70
N ALA A 450 -10.86 -10.13 -30.47
CA ALA A 450 -11.49 -11.10 -29.57
C ALA A 450 -12.75 -10.56 -28.86
N GLY A 451 -13.08 -9.27 -29.00
CA GLY A 451 -14.32 -8.68 -28.47
C GLY A 451 -14.36 -8.57 -26.94
N TYR A 452 -13.22 -8.69 -26.26
CA TYR A 452 -13.17 -8.54 -24.80
C TYR A 452 -13.45 -7.08 -24.41
N GLY A 453 -14.70 -6.82 -23.98
CA GLY A 453 -15.18 -5.50 -23.57
C GLY A 453 -16.20 -4.86 -24.51
N ASP A 454 -16.47 -5.47 -25.68
CA ASP A 454 -17.52 -5.04 -26.60
C ASP A 454 -18.78 -5.88 -26.36
N MET A 455 -19.77 -5.29 -25.70
CA MET A 455 -21.03 -5.95 -25.33
C MET A 455 -21.92 -6.28 -26.56
N LEU A 456 -21.55 -5.81 -27.76
CA LEU A 456 -22.31 -5.98 -29.00
C LEU A 456 -21.73 -7.07 -29.93
N LYS A 457 -20.77 -7.89 -29.46
CA LYS A 457 -20.22 -8.98 -30.28
C LYS A 457 -20.24 -10.37 -29.62
N SER A 458 -21.05 -11.23 -30.23
CA SER A 458 -21.02 -12.71 -30.28
C SER A 458 -21.28 -13.53 -29.02
N ILE A 459 -20.94 -13.04 -27.81
CA ILE A 459 -21.25 -13.76 -26.56
C ILE A 459 -22.51 -13.19 -25.89
N TYR A 460 -22.81 -11.92 -26.15
CA TYR A 460 -23.86 -11.15 -25.46
C TYR A 460 -24.99 -10.67 -26.39
N ASP A 461 -24.73 -10.60 -27.69
CA ASP A 461 -25.69 -10.30 -28.76
C ASP A 461 -25.53 -11.40 -29.82
N THR A 462 -26.29 -12.47 -29.64
CA THR A 462 -26.18 -13.74 -30.39
C THR A 462 -26.79 -13.61 -31.77
N ASN A 463 -27.78 -12.72 -31.92
CA ASN A 463 -28.51 -12.50 -33.17
C ASN A 463 -28.03 -11.26 -33.95
N SER A 464 -27.06 -10.50 -33.40
CA SER A 464 -26.48 -9.31 -33.99
C SER A 464 -27.50 -8.21 -34.31
N ASP A 465 -28.53 -8.08 -33.48
CA ASP A 465 -29.58 -7.07 -33.64
C ASP A 465 -29.25 -5.73 -32.95
N GLY A 466 -28.08 -5.66 -32.28
CA GLY A 466 -27.62 -4.48 -31.56
C GLY A 466 -28.16 -4.38 -30.13
N ILE A 467 -28.83 -5.42 -29.63
CA ILE A 467 -29.36 -5.53 -28.27
C ILE A 467 -28.67 -6.70 -27.56
N ILE A 468 -28.29 -6.47 -26.29
CA ILE A 468 -27.69 -7.51 -25.46
C ILE A 468 -28.79 -8.47 -24.99
N ASP A 469 -28.78 -9.71 -25.48
CA ASP A 469 -29.76 -10.79 -25.21
C ASP A 469 -29.89 -11.18 -23.71
N ASN A 470 -28.92 -10.77 -22.89
CA ASN A 470 -28.79 -11.11 -21.47
C ASN A 470 -28.72 -9.90 -20.51
N ALA A 471 -29.01 -8.67 -20.96
CA ALA A 471 -28.85 -7.48 -20.12
C ALA A 471 -29.82 -7.41 -18.94
N ASP A 472 -31.00 -8.04 -19.03
CA ASP A 472 -32.09 -7.95 -18.03
C ASP A 472 -32.30 -9.22 -17.18
N LYS A 473 -31.34 -10.15 -17.17
CA LYS A 473 -31.51 -11.47 -16.54
C LYS A 473 -30.64 -11.61 -15.29
N LEU A 474 -31.21 -11.40 -14.10
CA LEU A 474 -30.65 -11.99 -12.87
C LEU A 474 -31.09 -13.46 -12.85
N ASP A 475 -30.17 -14.39 -13.11
CA ASP A 475 -30.46 -15.85 -13.18
C ASP A 475 -31.50 -16.25 -14.25
N GLY A 476 -31.46 -15.57 -15.40
CA GLY A 476 -32.31 -15.91 -16.55
C GLY A 476 -33.75 -15.39 -16.51
N LYS A 477 -34.13 -14.61 -15.48
CA LYS A 477 -35.52 -14.16 -15.24
C LYS A 477 -35.65 -12.64 -15.26
N HIS A 478 -36.71 -12.13 -15.89
CA HIS A 478 -37.02 -10.72 -16.05
C HIS A 478 -37.71 -10.15 -14.80
N ALA A 479 -37.68 -8.83 -14.59
CA ALA A 479 -38.37 -8.17 -13.45
C ALA A 479 -39.89 -8.49 -13.40
N SER A 480 -40.50 -8.77 -14.56
CA SER A 480 -41.89 -9.23 -14.67
C SER A 480 -42.15 -10.63 -14.10
N ASP A 481 -41.10 -11.44 -13.94
CA ASP A 481 -41.18 -12.81 -13.41
C ASP A 481 -41.25 -12.83 -11.88
N PHE A 482 -41.00 -11.69 -11.22
CA PHE A 482 -41.13 -11.53 -9.76
C PHE A 482 -42.51 -11.01 -9.34
N ALA A 483 -43.34 -10.54 -10.28
CA ALA A 483 -44.78 -10.39 -10.05
C ALA A 483 -45.43 -11.77 -10.29
N PRO A 484 -46.07 -12.41 -9.30
CA PRO A 484 -46.68 -13.70 -9.52
C PRO A 484 -47.74 -13.60 -10.64
N SER A 485 -47.78 -14.61 -11.52
CA SER A 485 -48.82 -14.72 -12.54
C SER A 485 -50.21 -14.64 -11.90
N GLY A 486 -51.07 -13.74 -12.40
CA GLY A 486 -52.45 -13.57 -11.94
C GLY A 486 -52.76 -12.30 -11.13
N TYR A 487 -51.76 -11.47 -10.78
CA TYR A 487 -51.97 -10.32 -9.88
C TYR A 487 -52.12 -8.95 -10.60
N GLY A 488 -52.11 -8.92 -11.94
CA GLY A 488 -52.48 -7.74 -12.74
C GLY A 488 -51.56 -6.51 -12.62
N LEU A 489 -50.41 -6.61 -11.94
CA LEU A 489 -49.36 -5.60 -11.97
C LEU A 489 -48.34 -6.00 -13.05
N GLY A 490 -48.59 -5.56 -14.29
CA GLY A 490 -47.68 -5.79 -15.43
C GLY A 490 -48.23 -6.61 -16.60
N GLY A 491 -49.53 -6.96 -16.62
CA GLY A 491 -50.18 -7.72 -17.71
C GLY A 491 -51.71 -7.55 -17.76
N LYS A 492 -52.40 -8.26 -18.67
CA LYS A 492 -53.88 -8.28 -18.74
C LYS A 492 -54.46 -8.97 -17.48
N GLY A 493 -55.59 -8.49 -16.97
CA GLY A 493 -56.32 -9.15 -15.87
C GLY A 493 -56.79 -10.57 -16.23
N GLN A 494 -57.19 -11.36 -15.22
CA GLN A 494 -57.65 -12.73 -15.42
C GLN A 494 -59.13 -12.78 -15.80
N ARG A 495 -59.42 -13.33 -16.99
CA ARG A 495 -60.79 -13.66 -17.40
C ARG A 495 -61.26 -14.95 -16.73
N LEU A 496 -62.35 -14.86 -15.99
CA LEU A 496 -63.00 -15.98 -15.30
C LEU A 496 -64.02 -16.66 -16.22
N ASN A 497 -64.37 -17.90 -15.88
CA ASN A 497 -65.44 -18.61 -16.58
C ASN A 497 -66.79 -17.92 -16.37
N THR A 498 -67.67 -17.99 -17.36
CA THR A 498 -69.05 -17.52 -17.24
C THR A 498 -69.73 -18.12 -16.01
N SER A 499 -70.50 -17.32 -15.27
CA SER A 499 -71.21 -17.74 -14.05
C SER A 499 -70.31 -18.20 -12.90
N THR A 500 -69.07 -17.70 -12.84
CA THR A 500 -68.21 -17.88 -11.67
C THR A 500 -68.82 -17.19 -10.44
N ASP A 501 -68.78 -17.88 -9.30
CA ASP A 501 -69.16 -17.34 -8.00
C ASP A 501 -68.06 -16.45 -7.42
N LEU A 502 -68.38 -15.16 -7.29
CA LEU A 502 -67.44 -14.16 -6.83
C LEU A 502 -67.04 -14.31 -5.35
N ASN A 503 -67.78 -15.09 -4.56
CA ASN A 503 -67.40 -15.41 -3.18
C ASN A 503 -66.15 -16.30 -3.11
N ASN A 504 -65.84 -17.02 -4.19
CA ASN A 504 -64.67 -17.90 -4.29
C ASN A 504 -63.42 -17.15 -4.80
N ILE A 505 -63.57 -15.90 -5.26
CA ILE A 505 -62.46 -15.11 -5.81
C ILE A 505 -61.85 -14.25 -4.70
N VAL A 506 -60.82 -14.82 -4.08
CA VAL A 506 -60.18 -14.27 -2.87
C VAL A 506 -58.72 -13.86 -3.09
N ALA A 507 -58.12 -14.21 -4.23
CA ALA A 507 -56.74 -13.81 -4.55
C ALA A 507 -56.70 -12.36 -5.05
N ASN A 508 -55.67 -11.60 -4.64
CA ASN A 508 -55.43 -10.25 -5.16
C ASN A 508 -55.32 -10.25 -6.68
N GLY A 509 -55.86 -9.23 -7.33
CA GLY A 509 -55.70 -9.07 -8.77
C GLY A 509 -56.90 -8.39 -9.44
N TRP A 510 -56.78 -8.25 -10.76
CA TRP A 510 -57.81 -7.72 -11.66
C TRP A 510 -58.47 -8.88 -12.41
N TYR A 511 -59.81 -8.90 -12.42
CA TYR A 511 -60.61 -9.98 -12.98
C TYR A 511 -61.74 -9.44 -13.84
N ASP A 512 -62.14 -10.23 -14.85
CA ASP A 512 -63.36 -10.03 -15.62
C ASP A 512 -64.20 -11.31 -15.66
N VAL A 513 -65.52 -11.18 -15.73
CA VAL A 513 -66.45 -12.32 -15.69
C VAL A 513 -67.75 -11.97 -16.41
N GLN A 514 -68.34 -12.96 -17.07
CA GLN A 514 -69.68 -12.85 -17.64
C GLN A 514 -70.71 -13.52 -16.73
N ASN A 515 -71.84 -12.85 -16.47
CA ASN A 515 -72.98 -13.34 -15.68
C ASN A 515 -72.58 -13.81 -14.26
N PRO A 516 -71.95 -12.95 -13.44
CA PRO A 516 -71.38 -13.38 -12.16
C PRO A 516 -72.44 -13.91 -11.18
N VAL A 517 -72.09 -14.98 -10.47
CA VAL A 517 -72.85 -15.47 -9.32
C VAL A 517 -72.37 -14.72 -8.07
N ASN A 518 -73.29 -14.28 -7.21
CA ASN A 518 -73.01 -13.35 -6.10
C ASN A 518 -72.36 -12.03 -6.54
N GLY A 519 -72.60 -11.59 -7.78
CA GLY A 519 -72.26 -10.25 -8.27
C GLY A 519 -73.35 -9.20 -7.96
N PRO A 520 -73.10 -7.92 -8.26
CA PRO A 520 -74.10 -6.85 -8.09
C PRO A 520 -75.30 -6.99 -9.05
N TYR A 521 -75.16 -7.79 -10.11
CA TYR A 521 -76.19 -8.16 -11.06
C TYR A 521 -75.89 -9.53 -11.67
N SER A 522 -76.89 -10.19 -12.24
CA SER A 522 -76.82 -11.60 -12.68
C SER A 522 -76.60 -11.82 -14.17
N SER A 523 -76.58 -10.77 -14.99
CA SER A 523 -76.40 -10.86 -16.45
C SER A 523 -75.52 -9.73 -16.97
N GLY A 524 -74.59 -10.03 -17.86
CA GLY A 524 -73.63 -9.08 -18.44
C GLY A 524 -72.19 -9.26 -17.94
N TRP A 525 -71.26 -8.52 -18.54
CA TRP A 525 -69.85 -8.51 -18.17
C TRP A 525 -69.58 -7.56 -17.02
N PHE A 526 -68.79 -8.04 -16.06
CA PHE A 526 -68.39 -7.34 -14.86
C PHE A 526 -66.88 -7.40 -14.68
N ASN A 527 -66.26 -6.25 -14.43
CA ASN A 527 -64.86 -6.14 -14.08
C ASN A 527 -64.74 -5.86 -12.59
N PHE A 528 -63.75 -6.45 -11.91
CA PHE A 528 -63.50 -6.14 -10.52
C PHE A 528 -62.05 -6.39 -10.12
N MET A 529 -61.64 -5.72 -9.04
CA MET A 529 -60.37 -5.92 -8.37
C MET A 529 -60.61 -6.52 -6.99
N VAL A 530 -59.74 -7.44 -6.58
CA VAL A 530 -59.68 -7.98 -5.22
C VAL A 530 -58.47 -7.37 -4.51
N ILE A 531 -58.70 -6.84 -3.31
CA ILE A 531 -57.67 -6.28 -2.42
C ILE A 531 -57.70 -7.04 -1.09
N CYS A 532 -56.63 -7.74 -0.78
CA CYS A 532 -56.38 -8.62 0.35
C CYS A 532 -54.99 -8.27 0.90
N SER A 533 -54.95 -7.54 2.02
CA SER A 533 -53.69 -7.06 2.63
C SER A 533 -53.08 -8.05 3.64
N GLY A 534 -53.77 -9.15 3.94
CA GLY A 534 -53.34 -10.18 4.89
C GLY A 534 -53.83 -11.57 4.46
N ASP A 535 -54.55 -12.27 5.33
CA ASP A 535 -55.17 -13.56 5.00
C ASP A 535 -56.47 -13.41 4.19
N GLN A 536 -56.91 -14.50 3.56
CA GLN A 536 -58.11 -14.52 2.69
C GLN A 536 -59.44 -14.40 3.46
N SER A 537 -59.41 -14.11 4.75
CA SER A 537 -60.60 -13.91 5.60
C SER A 537 -61.06 -12.45 5.59
N TYR A 538 -60.18 -11.51 5.23
CA TYR A 538 -60.49 -10.08 5.20
C TYR A 538 -60.00 -9.44 3.90
N LEU A 539 -60.94 -9.16 3.00
CA LEU A 539 -60.63 -8.58 1.70
C LEU A 539 -61.78 -7.74 1.16
N THR A 540 -61.45 -6.88 0.21
CA THR A 540 -62.37 -5.96 -0.46
C THR A 540 -62.45 -6.32 -1.93
N GLN A 541 -63.68 -6.34 -2.47
CA GLN A 541 -63.90 -6.36 -3.91
C GLN A 541 -64.46 -5.01 -4.37
N LEU A 542 -63.78 -4.41 -5.34
CA LEU A 542 -64.21 -3.16 -6.00
C LEU A 542 -64.50 -3.48 -7.46
N GLY A 543 -65.73 -3.23 -7.91
CA GLY A 543 -66.21 -3.62 -9.22
C GLY A 543 -66.76 -2.48 -10.06
N PHE A 544 -66.75 -2.70 -11.37
CA PHE A 544 -67.12 -1.74 -12.40
C PHE A 544 -68.03 -2.43 -13.43
N GLY A 545 -69.20 -1.85 -13.69
CA GLY A 545 -70.10 -2.35 -14.73
C GLY A 545 -69.56 -2.12 -16.14
N MET A 546 -69.55 -3.16 -17.00
CA MET A 546 -68.99 -3.06 -18.36
C MET A 546 -70.04 -3.00 -19.46
N THR A 547 -70.88 -4.04 -19.60
CA THR A 547 -71.87 -4.13 -20.70
C THR A 547 -73.28 -3.78 -20.25
N VAL A 548 -73.56 -3.98 -18.97
CA VAL A 548 -74.77 -3.50 -18.30
C VAL A 548 -74.32 -2.63 -17.13
N ASN A 549 -75.16 -1.67 -16.73
CA ASN A 549 -74.82 -0.70 -15.68
C ASN A 549 -73.45 -0.04 -15.91
N VAL A 550 -73.20 0.36 -17.16
CA VAL A 550 -71.91 0.94 -17.59
C VAL A 550 -71.64 2.21 -16.79
N GLY A 551 -70.46 2.30 -16.18
CA GLY A 551 -70.08 3.43 -15.33
C GLY A 551 -70.60 3.35 -13.89
N HIS A 552 -71.31 2.29 -13.51
CA HIS A 552 -71.63 2.03 -12.11
C HIS A 552 -70.41 1.44 -11.39
N VAL A 553 -70.18 1.90 -10.15
CA VAL A 553 -69.08 1.44 -9.28
C VAL A 553 -69.68 0.76 -8.06
N TYR A 554 -69.19 -0.44 -7.75
CA TYR A 554 -69.69 -1.27 -6.65
C TYR A 554 -68.56 -1.65 -5.71
N ILE A 555 -68.86 -1.78 -4.42
CA ILE A 555 -67.91 -2.29 -3.42
C ILE A 555 -68.60 -3.31 -2.51
N ARG A 556 -67.84 -4.32 -2.07
CA ARG A 556 -68.22 -5.18 -0.95
C ARG A 556 -66.99 -5.66 -0.21
N THR A 557 -67.19 -6.17 1.00
CA THR A 557 -66.11 -6.71 1.83
C THR A 557 -66.45 -8.11 2.30
N LYS A 558 -65.40 -8.90 2.54
CA LYS A 558 -65.45 -10.16 3.27
C LYS A 558 -64.90 -9.93 4.67
N SER A 559 -65.60 -10.43 5.69
CA SER A 559 -65.15 -10.40 7.08
C SER A 559 -65.29 -11.80 7.69
N GLY A 560 -64.16 -12.46 7.92
CA GLY A 560 -64.13 -13.87 8.31
C GLY A 560 -64.63 -14.77 7.17
N SER A 561 -65.75 -15.45 7.40
CA SER A 561 -66.40 -16.31 6.38
C SER A 561 -67.62 -15.65 5.70
N SER A 562 -67.97 -14.43 6.12
CA SER A 562 -69.19 -13.75 5.68
C SER A 562 -68.88 -12.66 4.65
N TRP A 563 -69.69 -12.62 3.60
CA TRP A 563 -69.66 -11.55 2.60
C TRP A 563 -70.74 -10.52 2.86
N SER A 564 -70.38 -9.24 2.75
CA SER A 564 -71.37 -8.16 2.73
C SER A 564 -72.15 -8.19 1.41
N THR A 565 -73.33 -7.56 1.41
CA THR A 565 -74.00 -7.21 0.16
C THR A 565 -73.13 -6.26 -0.66
N TRP A 566 -73.32 -6.25 -1.97
CA TRP A 566 -72.73 -5.22 -2.83
C TRP A 566 -73.40 -3.87 -2.55
N ILE A 567 -72.56 -2.85 -2.41
CA ILE A 567 -72.96 -1.46 -2.24
C ILE A 567 -72.61 -0.73 -3.52
N GLU A 568 -73.58 -0.03 -4.10
CA GLU A 568 -73.35 0.86 -5.24
C GLU A 568 -72.79 2.20 -4.72
N LEU A 569 -71.54 2.51 -5.09
CA LEU A 569 -70.85 3.74 -4.69
C LEU A 569 -71.15 4.91 -5.64
N TYR A 570 -71.34 4.61 -6.92
CA TYR A 570 -71.57 5.63 -7.93
C TYR A 570 -72.39 5.08 -9.09
N SER A 571 -73.30 5.92 -9.56
CA SER A 571 -73.93 5.83 -10.88
C SER A 571 -74.52 7.18 -11.25
N ASN A 572 -75.08 7.31 -12.45
CA ASN A 572 -75.79 8.54 -12.83
C ASN A 572 -76.96 8.89 -11.89
N SER A 573 -77.53 7.90 -11.21
CA SER A 573 -78.63 8.07 -10.24
C SER A 573 -78.14 8.22 -8.80
N VAL A 574 -76.88 7.86 -8.50
CA VAL A 574 -76.27 7.89 -7.15
C VAL A 574 -75.08 8.87 -7.07
N LYS A 575 -74.88 9.72 -8.08
CA LYS A 575 -73.81 10.73 -8.08
C LYS A 575 -74.13 11.91 -7.15
N PRO A 576 -73.12 12.55 -6.55
CA PRO A 576 -73.32 13.77 -5.75
C PRO A 576 -74.05 14.83 -6.57
N THR A 577 -75.08 15.44 -5.99
CA THR A 577 -75.73 16.62 -6.54
C THR A 577 -74.90 17.86 -6.23
N PRO A 578 -75.09 18.99 -6.96
CA PRO A 578 -74.46 20.26 -6.60
C PRO A 578 -74.70 20.66 -5.14
N PHE A 579 -75.86 20.30 -4.58
CA PHE A 579 -76.18 20.51 -3.17
C PHE A 579 -75.29 19.69 -2.22
N ASP A 580 -75.01 18.43 -2.55
CA ASP A 580 -74.21 17.52 -1.71
C ASP A 580 -72.74 17.94 -1.59
N ILE A 581 -72.23 18.71 -2.56
CA ILE A 581 -70.84 19.19 -2.59
C ILE A 581 -70.70 20.68 -2.19
N GLY A 582 -71.78 21.29 -1.70
CA GLY A 582 -71.78 22.71 -1.31
C GLY A 582 -71.60 23.68 -2.49
N ALA A 583 -71.82 23.22 -3.73
CA ALA A 583 -71.79 24.07 -4.90
C ALA A 583 -73.13 24.80 -5.02
N SER A 584 -73.08 26.14 -4.91
CA SER A 584 -74.24 26.99 -5.18
C SER A 584 -74.67 26.84 -6.65
N PRO A 585 -75.98 26.88 -6.97
CA PRO A 585 -76.44 26.84 -8.36
C PRO A 585 -75.73 27.88 -9.22
N SER A 586 -75.52 27.57 -10.49
CA SER A 586 -74.73 28.33 -11.50
C SER A 586 -75.21 29.77 -11.79
N THR A 587 -75.99 30.38 -10.91
CA THR A 587 -76.45 31.77 -11.00
C THR A 587 -75.64 32.72 -10.13
N HIS A 588 -74.55 32.28 -9.49
CA HIS A 588 -73.69 33.19 -8.74
C HIS A 588 -72.78 33.98 -9.68
N ASN A 589 -73.08 35.27 -9.80
CA ASN A 589 -72.32 36.27 -10.53
C ASN A 589 -71.17 36.78 -9.63
N HIS A 590 -69.91 36.70 -10.08
CA HIS A 590 -68.74 37.22 -9.36
C HIS A 590 -68.56 38.76 -9.41
N ASP A 591 -69.50 39.50 -10.01
CA ASP A 591 -69.26 40.90 -10.41
C ASP A 591 -69.50 41.97 -9.33
N SER A 592 -69.51 41.63 -8.03
CA SER A 592 -69.77 42.67 -7.02
C SER A 592 -68.93 42.65 -5.74
N VAL A 593 -67.98 41.75 -5.57
CA VAL A 593 -67.26 41.64 -4.27
C VAL A 593 -65.73 41.70 -4.36
N TYR A 594 -65.09 41.42 -5.51
CA TYR A 594 -63.62 41.34 -5.57
C TYR A 594 -62.90 42.28 -6.56
N LEU A 595 -63.62 43.04 -7.38
CA LEU A 595 -63.01 44.09 -8.22
C LEU A 595 -63.29 45.46 -7.62
N LYS A 596 -62.25 46.07 -7.03
CA LYS A 596 -62.26 47.47 -6.64
C LYS A 596 -62.49 48.30 -7.91
N LYS A 597 -63.60 49.05 -7.92
CA LYS A 597 -64.06 49.94 -8.99
C LYS A 597 -62.90 50.70 -9.66
N GLY A 598 -62.60 50.38 -10.91
CA GLY A 598 -61.75 51.19 -11.78
C GLY A 598 -60.60 50.51 -12.53
N LEU A 599 -60.41 49.19 -12.44
CA LEU A 599 -59.41 48.49 -13.26
C LEU A 599 -60.10 47.69 -14.37
N SER A 600 -59.72 47.97 -15.61
CA SER A 600 -60.11 47.22 -16.79
C SER A 600 -59.03 46.18 -17.13
N TRP A 601 -59.41 45.13 -17.87
CA TRP A 601 -58.48 44.05 -18.26
C TRP A 601 -57.24 44.55 -19.03
N ASN A 602 -57.32 45.73 -19.65
CA ASN A 602 -56.20 46.37 -20.36
C ASN A 602 -55.16 47.00 -19.42
N ASP A 603 -55.45 47.14 -18.12
CA ASP A 603 -54.53 47.71 -17.12
C ASP A 603 -53.55 46.66 -16.55
N LEU A 604 -53.57 45.41 -17.06
CA LEU A 604 -52.73 44.29 -16.61
C LEU A 604 -51.72 43.78 -17.66
N GLU A 605 -51.41 44.56 -18.70
CA GLU A 605 -50.26 44.24 -19.55
C GLU A 605 -48.96 44.80 -18.96
N GLY A 606 -48.25 43.95 -18.21
CA GLY A 606 -46.90 44.26 -17.76
C GLY A 606 -46.42 43.56 -16.49
N VAL A 607 -46.63 42.25 -16.35
CA VAL A 607 -45.76 41.34 -15.57
C VAL A 607 -45.71 39.97 -16.24
#